data_AF-A0A8T4RW40-F1
#
_entry.id   AF-A0A8T4RW40-F1
#
_cell.length_a   1.000
_cell.length_b   1.000
_cell.length_c   1.000
_cell.angle_alpha   90.00
_cell.angle_beta   90.00
_cell.angle_gamma   90.00
#
_symmetry.space_group_name_H-M   'P 1'
#
loop_
_entity.id
_entity.type
_entity.pdbx_description
1 polymer ?
#
loop_
_entity_poly.entity_id
_entity_poly.type
_entity_poly.pdbx_seq_one_letter_code
_entity_poly.pdbx_strand_id
1 'polypeptide(L)'
;MRPYTATELCQLDGRSCFGCCGRKWGTKEEVLSQIQKNTDELVQIKERTQFRLRSEPDDLPHGSCRNLVYDGTTAKTCCPLHPARNEGKDLRVGHCDIYYLCPTAKKFNVWERDKQERFIAFLRKHDDKVYEYSMKMDQNWYLKQFKKEEQGEKLVISSSL
;
A
#
# COMPACT_ATOMS: atom_id res chain seq x y z
N MET A 1 -22.51 -3.80 2.57
CA MET A 1 -21.39 -3.02 3.14
C MET A 1 -20.10 -3.64 2.64
N ARG A 2 -19.14 -2.89 2.09
CA ARG A 2 -17.84 -3.47 1.69
C ARG A 2 -17.08 -3.84 2.98
N PRO A 3 -16.57 -5.07 3.16
CA PRO A 3 -15.96 -5.51 4.42
C PRO A 3 -14.57 -4.91 4.69
N TYR A 4 -14.17 -3.87 3.93
CA TYR A 4 -12.87 -3.22 4.04
C TYR A 4 -12.93 -1.80 3.48
N THR A 5 -11.99 -0.96 3.89
CA THR A 5 -11.89 0.42 3.38
C THR A 5 -11.12 0.43 2.06
N ALA A 6 -11.82 0.69 0.96
CA ALA A 6 -11.21 0.79 -0.37
C ALA A 6 -10.59 2.18 -0.59
N THR A 7 -9.46 2.23 -1.28
CA THR A 7 -8.86 3.48 -1.76
C THR A 7 -8.11 3.21 -3.05
N GLU A 8 -8.20 4.13 -4.02
CA GLU A 8 -7.47 4.01 -5.29
C GLU A 8 -5.96 4.27 -5.11
N LEU A 9 -5.56 4.95 -4.03
CA LEU A 9 -4.17 5.30 -3.76
C LEU A 9 -3.26 4.08 -3.55
N CYS A 10 -3.81 2.91 -3.18
CA CYS A 10 -3.01 1.71 -2.98
C CYS A 10 -2.55 1.05 -4.29
N GLN A 11 -3.20 1.36 -5.42
CA GLN A 11 -2.97 0.74 -6.73
C GLN A 11 -3.05 1.77 -7.88
N LEU A 12 -2.65 3.02 -7.61
CA LEU A 12 -2.78 4.15 -8.53
C LEU A 12 -1.82 4.04 -9.73
N ASP A 13 -2.34 4.08 -10.96
CA ASP A 13 -1.61 4.28 -12.24
C ASP A 13 -0.18 3.72 -12.29
N GLY A 14 -0.05 2.40 -12.52
CA GLY A 14 1.26 1.73 -12.57
C GLY A 14 1.99 1.62 -11.22
N ARG A 15 1.56 2.35 -10.19
CA ARG A 15 2.09 2.25 -8.82
C ARG A 15 1.25 1.31 -7.97
N SER A 16 1.91 0.82 -6.94
CA SER A 16 1.33 0.10 -5.84
C SER A 16 2.00 0.61 -4.57
N CYS A 17 1.29 0.56 -3.45
CA CYS A 17 1.94 0.73 -2.16
C CYS A 17 2.02 -0.60 -1.42
N PHE A 18 2.78 -0.63 -0.34
CA PHE A 18 2.90 -1.79 0.54
C PHE A 18 1.63 -2.10 1.36
N GLY A 19 0.52 -1.43 1.04
CA GLY A 19 -0.80 -1.72 1.57
C GLY A 19 -1.06 -1.17 2.96
N CYS A 20 -2.12 -1.69 3.57
CA CYS A 20 -2.68 -1.22 4.84
C CYS A 20 -2.12 -1.95 6.06
N CYS A 21 -1.15 -2.83 5.88
CA CYS A 21 -0.79 -3.76 6.94
C CYS A 21 0.60 -3.47 7.52
N GLY A 22 1.33 -2.47 7.01
CA GLY A 22 2.68 -2.20 7.47
C GLY A 22 2.81 -1.11 8.53
N ARG A 23 3.66 -1.34 9.54
CA ARG A 23 3.96 -0.39 10.62
C ARG A 23 5.41 -0.59 11.07
N LYS A 24 6.14 0.52 11.31
CA LYS A 24 7.58 0.51 11.70
C LYS A 24 8.48 -0.13 10.63
N TRP A 25 8.55 0.53 9.49
CA TRP A 25 9.34 0.08 8.34
C TRP A 25 10.83 -0.05 8.67
N GLY A 26 11.43 -1.15 8.20
CA GLY A 26 12.88 -1.32 8.16
C GLY A 26 13.51 -0.56 7.00
N THR A 27 14.73 -0.94 6.61
CA THR A 27 15.37 -0.35 5.43
C THR A 27 14.67 -0.79 4.14
N LYS A 28 14.97 -0.09 3.04
CA LYS A 28 14.45 -0.43 1.71
C LYS A 28 14.80 -1.87 1.33
N GLU A 29 16.04 -2.27 1.56
CA GLU A 29 16.55 -3.59 1.24
C GLU A 29 15.82 -4.67 2.05
N GLU A 30 15.63 -4.42 3.35
CA GLU A 30 14.90 -5.33 4.24
C GLU A 30 13.45 -5.52 3.81
N VAL A 31 12.75 -4.42 3.53
CA VAL A 31 11.34 -4.47 3.11
C VAL A 31 11.18 -5.17 1.76
N LEU A 32 12.02 -4.83 0.78
CA LEU A 32 11.96 -5.45 -0.55
C LEU A 32 12.35 -6.93 -0.50
N SER A 33 13.37 -7.29 0.29
CA SER A 33 13.77 -8.69 0.51
C SER A 33 12.63 -9.49 1.15
N GLN A 34 11.94 -8.91 2.14
CA GLN A 34 10.80 -9.57 2.76
C GLN A 34 9.63 -9.76 1.80
N ILE A 35 9.33 -8.78 0.93
CA ILE A 35 8.30 -8.92 -0.10
C ILE A 35 8.68 -10.01 -1.11
N GLN A 36 9.96 -10.10 -1.49
CA GLN A 36 10.43 -11.16 -2.37
C GLN A 36 10.26 -12.53 -1.71
N LYS A 37 10.67 -12.68 -0.44
CA LYS A 37 10.46 -13.91 0.33
C LYS A 37 8.99 -14.32 0.39
N ASN A 38 8.08 -13.38 0.68
CA ASN A 38 6.64 -13.65 0.67
C ASN A 38 6.15 -14.11 -0.71
N THR A 39 6.74 -13.57 -1.78
CA THR A 39 6.41 -13.92 -3.17
C THR A 39 6.86 -15.34 -3.49
N ASP A 40 8.07 -15.72 -3.08
CA ASP A 40 8.61 -17.06 -3.27
C ASP A 40 7.80 -18.10 -2.46
N GLU A 41 7.40 -17.77 -1.24
CA GLU A 41 6.51 -18.59 -0.41
C GLU A 41 5.15 -18.81 -1.08
N LEU A 42 4.59 -17.79 -1.75
CA LEU A 42 3.30 -17.92 -2.46
C LEU A 42 3.39 -18.87 -3.66
N VAL A 43 4.54 -18.93 -4.33
CA VAL A 43 4.77 -19.88 -5.44
C VAL A 43 4.71 -21.32 -4.93
N GLN A 44 5.23 -21.57 -3.72
CA GLN A 44 5.21 -22.89 -3.08
C GLN A 44 3.84 -23.22 -2.48
N ILE A 45 3.19 -22.25 -1.82
CA ILE A 45 1.91 -22.42 -1.12
C ILE A 45 0.78 -21.88 -2.01
N LYS A 46 0.37 -22.69 -2.99
CA LYS A 46 -0.63 -22.29 -3.99
C LYS A 46 -2.01 -21.99 -3.41
N GLU A 47 -2.37 -22.65 -2.30
CA GLU A 47 -3.66 -22.43 -1.66
C GLU A 47 -3.60 -21.18 -0.76
N ARG A 48 -4.47 -20.21 -1.03
CA ARG A 48 -4.42 -18.87 -0.43
C ARG A 48 -4.69 -18.90 1.08
N THR A 49 -5.54 -19.81 1.55
CA THR A 49 -5.85 -19.96 2.98
C THR A 49 -4.65 -20.52 3.75
N GLN A 50 -3.91 -21.47 3.19
CA GLN A 50 -2.66 -21.99 3.71
C GLN A 50 -1.58 -20.92 3.70
N PHE A 51 -1.48 -20.15 2.60
CA PHE A 51 -0.55 -19.03 2.53
C PHE A 51 -0.84 -18.01 3.63
N ARG A 52 -2.10 -17.68 3.89
CA ARG A 52 -2.50 -16.83 5.01
C ARG A 52 -2.06 -17.40 6.35
N LEU A 53 -2.32 -18.69 6.60
CA LEU A 53 -2.11 -19.34 7.89
C LEU A 53 -0.63 -19.68 8.19
N ARG A 54 0.29 -19.43 7.26
CA ARG A 54 1.72 -19.72 7.45
C ARG A 54 2.42 -18.84 8.51
N SER A 55 1.77 -17.75 8.91
CA SER A 55 2.25 -16.84 9.95
C SER A 55 1.09 -16.37 10.80
N GLU A 56 1.40 -15.93 12.02
CA GLU A 56 0.40 -15.34 12.91
C GLU A 56 -0.17 -14.03 12.34
N PRO A 57 -1.39 -13.65 12.73
CA PRO A 57 -1.88 -12.29 12.58
C PRO A 57 -0.88 -11.28 13.17
N ASP A 58 -0.73 -10.12 12.55
CA ASP A 58 0.19 -9.05 12.98
C ASP A 58 1.70 -9.37 12.97
N ASP A 59 2.10 -10.49 12.36
CA ASP A 59 3.50 -10.76 12.04
C ASP A 59 3.96 -9.85 10.88
N LEU A 60 4.65 -8.77 11.24
CA LEU A 60 5.05 -7.67 10.35
C LEU A 60 6.58 -7.49 10.31
N PRO A 61 7.35 -8.43 9.76
CA PRO A 61 8.80 -8.32 9.65
C PRO A 61 9.21 -7.08 8.87
N HIS A 62 10.09 -6.26 9.46
CA HIS A 62 10.50 -4.95 8.92
C HIS A 62 9.33 -4.03 8.58
N GLY A 63 8.21 -4.19 9.30
CA GLY A 63 6.98 -3.47 9.06
C GLY A 63 6.24 -3.88 7.80
N SER A 64 6.63 -4.94 7.09
CA SER A 64 5.94 -5.45 5.91
C SER A 64 4.97 -6.57 6.27
N CYS A 65 3.76 -6.55 5.70
CA CYS A 65 2.81 -7.64 5.89
C CYS A 65 3.30 -8.91 5.22
N ARG A 66 3.23 -10.05 5.93
CA ARG A 66 3.50 -11.37 5.36
C ARG A 66 2.67 -11.63 4.10
N ASN A 67 1.45 -11.09 4.01
CA ASN A 67 0.59 -11.30 2.84
C ASN A 67 0.84 -10.31 1.69
N LEU A 68 1.84 -9.42 1.80
CA LEU A 68 2.25 -8.52 0.72
C LEU A 68 3.27 -9.22 -0.18
N VAL A 69 2.94 -9.33 -1.46
CA VAL A 69 3.76 -10.00 -2.48
C VAL A 69 3.94 -9.11 -3.70
N TYR A 70 4.91 -9.45 -4.54
CA TYR A 70 5.07 -8.88 -5.87
C TYR A 70 4.36 -9.75 -6.90
N ASP A 71 3.47 -9.15 -7.68
CA ASP A 71 2.80 -9.78 -8.79
C ASP A 71 3.56 -9.48 -10.09
N GLY A 72 4.32 -10.48 -10.56
CA GLY A 72 5.12 -10.38 -11.78
C GLY A 72 4.31 -10.15 -13.06
N THR A 73 3.00 -10.45 -13.06
CA THR A 73 2.14 -10.21 -14.23
C THR A 73 1.75 -8.74 -14.38
N THR A 74 1.56 -8.05 -13.25
CA THR A 74 1.14 -6.64 -13.22
C THR A 74 2.27 -5.70 -12.84
N ALA A 75 3.45 -6.23 -12.50
CA ALA A 75 4.60 -5.51 -11.96
C ALA A 75 4.26 -4.65 -10.73
N LYS A 76 3.36 -5.14 -9.87
CA LYS A 76 2.84 -4.41 -8.71
C LYS A 76 2.91 -5.23 -7.42
N THR A 77 3.07 -4.56 -6.30
CA THR A 77 2.84 -5.18 -5.00
C THR A 77 1.34 -5.31 -4.74
N CYS A 78 0.91 -6.44 -4.18
CA CYS A 78 -0.48 -6.69 -3.88
C CYS A 78 -0.63 -7.68 -2.71
N CYS A 79 -1.88 -7.86 -2.27
CA CYS A 79 -2.24 -8.94 -1.36
C CYS A 79 -3.09 -9.98 -2.12
N PRO A 80 -2.66 -11.25 -2.25
CA PRO A 80 -3.42 -12.28 -2.95
C PRO A 80 -4.71 -12.64 -2.21
N LEU A 81 -4.85 -12.23 -0.95
CA LEU A 81 -6.02 -12.46 -0.11
C LEU A 81 -7.10 -11.37 -0.25
N HIS A 82 -6.79 -10.29 -0.97
CA HIS A 82 -7.71 -9.16 -1.14
C HIS A 82 -8.96 -9.57 -1.95
N PRO A 83 -10.16 -9.09 -1.61
CA PRO A 83 -11.40 -9.49 -2.30
C PRO A 83 -11.42 -9.18 -3.79
N ALA A 84 -10.72 -8.11 -4.22
CA ALA A 84 -10.51 -7.81 -5.64
C ALA A 84 -9.80 -8.92 -6.43
N ARG A 85 -9.14 -9.87 -5.75
CA ARG A 85 -8.48 -11.04 -6.34
C ARG A 85 -9.19 -12.35 -6.02
N ASN A 86 -10.29 -12.33 -5.27
CA ASN A 86 -10.97 -13.50 -4.70
C ASN A 86 -12.49 -13.41 -4.92
N GLU A 87 -12.95 -12.93 -6.07
CA GLU A 87 -14.38 -12.89 -6.42
C GLU A 87 -15.24 -12.16 -5.36
N GLY A 88 -14.69 -11.13 -4.73
CA GLY A 88 -15.36 -10.38 -3.66
C GLY A 88 -15.25 -10.99 -2.26
N LYS A 89 -14.71 -12.21 -2.11
CA LYS A 89 -14.47 -12.83 -0.80
C LYS A 89 -13.19 -12.28 -0.18
N ASP A 90 -13.29 -11.66 0.99
CA ASP A 90 -12.13 -11.14 1.71
C ASP A 90 -11.47 -12.25 2.55
N LEU A 91 -10.37 -12.81 2.06
CA LEU A 91 -9.64 -13.88 2.77
C LEU A 91 -8.77 -13.34 3.91
N ARG A 92 -8.67 -12.02 4.09
CA ARG A 92 -7.89 -11.39 5.17
C ARG A 92 -8.62 -11.36 6.51
N VAL A 93 -9.94 -11.57 6.51
CA VAL A 93 -10.78 -11.51 7.71
C VAL A 93 -10.22 -12.45 8.79
N GLY A 94 -10.05 -11.91 10.01
CA GLY A 94 -9.50 -12.65 11.15
C GLY A 94 -7.98 -12.87 11.09
N HIS A 95 -7.26 -12.27 10.14
CA HIS A 95 -5.80 -12.40 10.01
C HIS A 95 -5.07 -11.06 9.79
N CYS A 96 -5.77 -10.05 9.27
CA CYS A 96 -5.23 -8.70 9.11
C CYS A 96 -6.22 -7.66 9.64
N ASP A 97 -5.72 -6.48 10.01
CA ASP A 97 -6.55 -5.29 10.19
C ASP A 97 -7.05 -4.79 8.82
N ILE A 98 -8.20 -5.32 8.40
CA ILE A 98 -8.84 -4.99 7.10
C ILE A 98 -9.44 -3.58 7.06
N TYR A 99 -9.50 -2.90 8.20
CA TYR A 99 -10.05 -1.54 8.32
C TYR A 99 -8.98 -0.46 8.34
N TYR A 100 -7.73 -0.84 8.61
CA TYR A 100 -6.62 0.10 8.57
C TYR A 100 -6.50 0.78 7.22
N LEU A 101 -6.18 2.07 7.27
CA LEU A 101 -5.65 2.84 6.15
C LEU A 101 -4.46 3.64 6.68
N CYS A 102 -3.43 3.79 5.85
CA CYS A 102 -2.36 4.73 6.18
C CYS A 102 -2.95 6.16 6.33
N PRO A 103 -2.32 7.03 7.11
CA PRO A 103 -2.83 8.38 7.37
C PRO A 103 -3.22 9.17 6.10
N THR A 104 -2.42 9.07 5.03
CA THR A 104 -2.74 9.71 3.74
C THR A 104 -4.02 9.16 3.12
N ALA A 105 -4.17 7.84 3.03
CA ALA A 105 -5.37 7.21 2.48
C ALA A 105 -6.61 7.49 3.35
N LYS A 106 -6.47 7.47 4.68
CA LYS A 106 -7.55 7.80 5.61
C LYS A 106 -8.05 9.22 5.38
N LYS A 107 -7.15 10.18 5.16
CA LYS A 107 -7.54 11.58 4.90
C LYS A 107 -8.14 11.75 3.51
N PHE A 108 -7.59 11.09 2.50
CA PHE A 108 -8.09 11.13 1.13
C PHE A 108 -9.52 10.61 1.02
N ASN A 109 -9.85 9.51 1.71
CA ASN A 109 -11.15 8.86 1.61
C ASN A 109 -12.32 9.70 2.16
N VAL A 110 -12.06 10.74 2.95
CA VAL A 110 -13.08 11.65 3.48
C VAL A 110 -13.14 12.99 2.74
N TRP A 111 -12.37 13.16 1.68
CA TRP A 111 -12.42 14.35 0.84
C TRP A 111 -13.53 14.25 -0.21
N GLU A 112 -14.07 15.41 -0.58
CA GLU A 112 -14.91 15.57 -1.76
C GLU A 112 -14.15 15.16 -3.03
N ARG A 113 -14.91 14.71 -4.04
CA ARG A 113 -14.35 14.12 -5.26
C ARG A 113 -13.37 15.04 -5.97
N ASP A 114 -13.68 16.33 -6.09
CA ASP A 114 -12.80 17.33 -6.72
C ASP A 114 -11.43 17.43 -6.03
N LYS A 115 -11.40 17.31 -4.69
CA LYS A 115 -10.15 17.34 -3.93
C LYS A 115 -9.38 16.02 -4.07
N GLN A 116 -10.07 14.89 -4.14
CA GLN A 116 -9.44 13.61 -4.45
C GLN A 116 -8.76 13.64 -5.82
N GLU A 117 -9.44 14.15 -6.84
CA GLU A 117 -8.92 14.23 -8.21
C GLU A 117 -7.70 15.16 -8.31
N ARG A 118 -7.74 16.32 -7.65
CA ARG A 118 -6.57 17.21 -7.55
C ARG A 118 -5.40 16.54 -6.83
N PHE A 119 -5.65 15.76 -5.78
CA PHE A 119 -4.59 15.03 -5.10
C PHE A 119 -3.99 13.91 -5.96
N ILE A 120 -4.81 13.20 -6.73
CA ILE A 120 -4.33 12.20 -7.70
C ILE A 120 -3.48 12.87 -8.78
N ALA A 121 -3.93 14.00 -9.33
CA ALA A 121 -3.16 14.78 -10.28
C ALA A 121 -1.83 15.24 -9.69
N PHE A 122 -1.81 15.65 -8.42
CA PHE A 122 -0.59 15.96 -7.67
C PHE A 122 0.35 14.74 -7.58
N LEU A 123 -0.14 13.57 -7.19
CA LEU A 123 0.67 12.35 -7.09
C LEU A 123 1.28 11.93 -8.44
N ARG A 124 0.56 12.15 -9.55
CA ARG A 124 1.03 11.87 -10.91
C ARG A 124 2.23 12.73 -11.33
N LYS A 125 2.46 13.89 -10.69
CA LYS A 125 3.63 14.75 -10.97
C LYS A 125 4.93 14.20 -10.36
N HIS A 126 4.83 13.30 -9.38
CA HIS A 126 5.99 12.65 -8.77
C HIS A 126 6.30 11.37 -9.53
N ASP A 127 7.57 10.95 -9.61
CA ASP A 127 8.00 9.66 -10.19
C ASP A 127 8.62 8.73 -9.14
N ASP A 128 7.97 8.65 -7.98
CA ASP A 128 8.44 7.83 -6.88
C ASP A 128 8.22 6.33 -7.17
N LYS A 129 9.27 5.52 -6.95
CA LYS A 129 9.17 4.06 -7.04
C LYS A 129 8.37 3.53 -5.83
N VAL A 130 8.03 2.24 -5.88
CA VAL A 130 7.13 1.57 -4.93
C VAL A 130 7.47 1.83 -3.45
N TYR A 131 8.76 1.82 -3.10
CA TYR A 131 9.21 2.05 -1.72
C TYR A 131 8.99 3.49 -1.30
N GLU A 132 9.52 4.43 -2.08
CA GLU A 132 9.44 5.87 -1.82
C GLU A 132 7.98 6.33 -1.80
N TYR A 133 7.18 5.83 -2.74
CA TYR A 133 5.74 6.07 -2.78
C TYR A 133 5.06 5.58 -1.51
N SER A 134 5.33 4.34 -1.09
CA SER A 134 4.75 3.76 0.13
C SER A 134 5.15 4.54 1.39
N MET A 135 6.42 4.90 1.52
CA MET A 135 6.92 5.65 2.68
C MET A 135 6.35 7.06 2.73
N LYS A 136 6.34 7.79 1.60
CA LYS A 136 5.78 9.15 1.53
C LYS A 136 4.28 9.18 1.79
N MET A 137 3.56 8.12 1.39
CA MET A 137 2.16 7.90 1.74
C MET A 137 1.96 7.67 3.24
N ASP A 138 2.76 6.80 3.86
CA ASP A 138 2.64 6.47 5.29
C ASP A 138 3.04 7.66 6.20
N GLN A 139 4.10 8.37 5.85
CA GLN A 139 4.69 9.48 6.62
C GLN A 139 3.97 10.83 6.44
N ASN A 140 2.81 10.86 5.77
CA ASN A 140 2.07 12.08 5.41
C ASN A 140 2.85 13.08 4.54
N TRP A 141 3.92 12.66 3.86
CA TRP A 141 4.73 13.57 3.06
C TRP A 141 3.91 14.16 1.92
N TYR A 142 3.21 13.31 1.14
CA TYR A 142 2.35 13.78 0.05
C TYR A 142 1.22 14.69 0.54
N LEU A 143 0.59 14.39 1.69
CA LEU A 143 -0.42 15.27 2.26
C LEU A 143 0.14 16.66 2.60
N LYS A 144 1.33 16.72 3.19
CA LYS A 144 1.98 17.99 3.54
C LYS A 144 2.32 18.79 2.29
N GLN A 145 2.89 18.14 1.27
CA GLN A 145 3.25 18.81 0.02
C GLN A 145 2.02 19.27 -0.77
N PHE A 146 0.95 18.47 -0.81
CA PHE A 146 -0.28 18.87 -1.48
C PHE A 146 -0.92 20.10 -0.82
N LYS A 147 -0.92 20.17 0.52
CA LYS A 147 -1.41 21.36 1.24
C LYS A 147 -0.61 22.62 0.91
N LYS A 148 0.71 22.49 0.75
CA LYS A 148 1.59 23.58 0.34
C LYS A 148 1.28 24.05 -1.08
N GLU A 149 1.10 23.11 -2.02
CA GLU A 149 0.66 23.44 -3.39
C GLU A 149 -0.70 24.15 -3.38
N GLU A 150 -1.66 23.69 -2.57
CA GLU A 150 -2.96 24.36 -2.41
C GLU A 150 -2.85 25.80 -1.84
N GLN A 151 -1.76 26.12 -1.13
CA GLN A 151 -1.47 27.44 -0.58
C GLN A 151 -0.62 28.32 -1.52
N GLY A 152 -0.30 27.82 -2.73
CA GLY A 152 0.52 28.53 -3.71
C GLY A 152 2.02 28.47 -3.44
N GLU A 153 2.48 27.65 -2.49
CA GLU A 153 3.90 27.42 -2.27
C GLU A 153 4.48 26.54 -3.41
N LYS A 154 5.70 26.86 -3.85
CA LYS A 154 6.40 26.03 -4.84
C LYS A 154 6.70 24.65 -4.26
N LEU A 155 6.35 23.61 -5.03
CA LEU A 155 6.62 22.21 -4.76
C LEU A 155 8.14 21.99 -4.60
N VAL A 156 8.57 21.47 -3.45
CA VAL A 156 9.96 21.01 -3.26
C VAL A 156 10.02 19.54 -3.64
N ILE A 157 10.46 19.26 -4.87
CA ILE A 157 10.74 17.89 -5.31
C ILE A 157 12.07 17.48 -4.68
N SER A 158 11.99 16.76 -3.56
CA SER A 158 13.17 16.15 -2.94
C SER A 158 13.67 15.01 -3.83
N SER A 159 14.87 15.19 -4.37
CA SER A 159 15.66 14.12 -4.99
C SER A 159 16.32 13.29 -3.88
N SER A 160 15.86 12.04 -3.77
CA SER A 160 16.49 10.91 -3.06
C SER A 160 16.47 10.93 -1.53
N LEU A 161 15.84 9.91 -0.94
CA LEU A 161 16.23 9.27 0.33
C LEU A 161 17.10 8.07 0.00
#